data_AF-A0A9Q7XAS9-F1
#
_entry.id   AF-A0A9Q7XAS9-F1
#
_cell.length_a   1.000
_cell.length_b   1.000
_cell.length_c   1.000
_cell.angle_alpha   90.00
_cell.angle_beta   90.00
_cell.angle_gamma   90.00
#
_symmetry.space_group_name_H-M   'P 1'
#
loop_
_entity.id
_entity.type
_entity.pdbx_description
1 polymer ?
#
loop_
_entity_poly.entity_id
_entity_poly.type
_entity_poly.pdbx_seq_one_letter_code
_entity_poly.pdbx_strand_id
1 'polypeptide(L)'
;MDALYSRYPNLAIRFEDFISRNGFCFLNRYQNNPMFNTDVQGTGSVIPGGPTNAAQNASKESGRPPYDHHILMAGEGSAAVSVGKQPMSFFTCQGLSEDEARERIYIKDSKGLVTKHQWSILDRELKITIQQDTKSDISRCDKRSGTA
;
A
#
# COMPACT_ATOMS: atom_id res chain seq x y z
N MET A 1 -1.39 -16.02 -23.29
CA MET A 1 -2.45 -15.04 -23.59
C MET A 1 -3.03 -15.31 -24.97
N ASP A 2 -2.24 -15.22 -26.03
CA ASP A 2 -2.72 -15.31 -27.43
C ASP A 2 -3.53 -16.57 -27.75
N ALA A 3 -3.07 -17.76 -27.32
CA ALA A 3 -3.81 -19.00 -27.54
C ALA A 3 -5.20 -19.00 -26.84
N LEU A 4 -5.30 -18.41 -25.65
CA LEU A 4 -6.56 -18.32 -24.91
C LEU A 4 -7.52 -17.34 -25.59
N TYR A 5 -7.05 -16.15 -25.98
CA TYR A 5 -7.89 -15.16 -26.65
C TYR A 5 -8.27 -15.56 -28.07
N SER A 6 -7.42 -16.32 -28.77
CA SER A 6 -7.76 -16.92 -30.06
C SER A 6 -8.93 -17.90 -29.94
N ARG A 7 -8.94 -18.72 -28.88
CA ARG A 7 -10.01 -19.71 -28.65
C ARG A 7 -11.26 -19.11 -28.00
N TYR A 8 -11.08 -18.11 -27.13
CA TYR A 8 -12.10 -17.46 -26.31
C TYR A 8 -11.89 -15.94 -26.30
N PRO A 9 -12.39 -15.20 -27.31
CA PRO A 9 -12.11 -13.77 -27.48
C PRO A 9 -12.55 -12.88 -26.32
N ASN A 10 -13.61 -13.27 -25.61
CA ASN A 10 -14.19 -12.49 -24.51
C ASN A 10 -13.76 -12.99 -23.12
N LEU A 11 -12.73 -13.83 -23.03
CA LEU A 11 -12.28 -14.40 -21.76
C LEU A 11 -11.65 -13.34 -20.85
N ALA A 12 -12.14 -13.23 -19.61
CA ALA A 12 -11.43 -12.51 -18.57
C ALA A 12 -10.46 -13.46 -17.83
N ILE A 13 -9.19 -13.07 -17.67
CA ILE A 13 -8.16 -13.89 -17.03
C ILE A 13 -7.83 -13.33 -15.65
N ARG A 14 -7.92 -14.18 -14.63
CA ARG A 14 -7.47 -13.86 -13.27
C ARG A 14 -6.12 -14.53 -13.01
N PHE A 15 -5.13 -13.73 -12.60
CA PHE A 15 -3.89 -14.24 -12.01
C PHE A 15 -4.04 -14.30 -10.49
N GLU A 16 -3.65 -15.42 -9.90
CA GLU A 16 -3.76 -15.73 -8.46
C GLU A 16 -2.50 -16.47 -8.01
N ASP A 17 -2.09 -16.28 -6.76
CA ASP A 17 -1.04 -17.02 -6.05
C ASP A 17 0.33 -17.01 -6.75
N PHE A 18 0.64 -15.91 -7.43
CA PHE A 18 1.99 -15.69 -7.94
C PHE A 18 2.87 -15.08 -6.87
N ILE A 19 4.14 -15.52 -6.79
CA ILE A 19 5.17 -14.82 -6.02
C ILE A 19 5.12 -13.34 -6.42
N SER A 20 5.07 -12.44 -5.42
CA SER A 20 4.78 -10.99 -5.61
C SER A 20 5.47 -10.38 -6.83
N ARG A 21 6.77 -10.64 -7.00
CA ARG A 21 7.56 -10.19 -8.17
C ARG A 21 6.92 -10.58 -9.51
N ASN A 22 6.52 -11.83 -9.67
CA ASN A 22 5.90 -12.32 -10.90
C ASN A 22 4.49 -11.75 -11.07
N GLY A 23 3.73 -11.64 -9.99
CA GLY A 23 2.42 -10.99 -9.99
C GLY A 23 2.47 -9.59 -10.59
N PHE A 24 3.40 -8.74 -10.11
CA PHE A 24 3.62 -7.40 -10.66
C PHE A 24 4.11 -7.42 -12.12
N CYS A 25 5.07 -8.28 -12.45
CA CYS A 25 5.57 -8.41 -13.83
C CYS A 25 4.45 -8.77 -14.82
N PHE A 26 3.56 -9.70 -14.47
CA PHE A 26 2.44 -10.09 -15.33
C PHE A 26 1.39 -9.02 -15.43
N LEU A 27 1.05 -8.37 -14.31
CA LEU A 27 0.13 -7.24 -14.30
C LEU A 27 0.64 -6.15 -15.24
N ASN A 28 1.89 -5.71 -15.12
CA ASN A 28 2.45 -4.67 -15.97
C ASN A 28 2.46 -5.07 -17.46
N ARG A 29 2.80 -6.33 -17.76
CA ARG A 29 2.88 -6.84 -19.12
C ARG A 29 1.53 -6.98 -19.80
N TYR A 30 0.48 -7.38 -19.08
CA TYR A 30 -0.79 -7.80 -19.66
C TYR A 30 -1.99 -6.95 -19.26
N GLN A 31 -1.81 -5.87 -18.49
CA GLN A 31 -2.89 -4.97 -18.04
C GLN A 31 -3.79 -4.41 -19.16
N ASN A 32 -3.32 -4.38 -20.41
CA ASN A 32 -4.12 -3.93 -21.57
C ASN A 32 -5.03 -5.02 -22.14
N ASN A 33 -4.91 -6.26 -21.66
CA ASN A 33 -5.83 -7.35 -21.95
C ASN A 33 -6.94 -7.40 -20.87
N PRO A 34 -8.08 -8.05 -21.12
CA PRO A 34 -9.10 -8.33 -20.10
C PRO A 34 -8.56 -9.29 -19.02
N MET A 35 -7.72 -8.77 -18.12
CA MET A 35 -7.11 -9.53 -17.03
C MET A 35 -6.97 -8.69 -15.77
N PHE A 36 -6.95 -9.35 -14.62
CA PHE A 36 -6.60 -8.74 -13.34
C PHE A 36 -5.81 -9.72 -12.47
N ASN A 37 -5.06 -9.18 -11.52
CA ASN A 37 -4.40 -9.96 -10.48
C ASN A 37 -5.11 -9.71 -9.14
N THR A 38 -5.63 -10.75 -8.52
CA THR A 38 -6.40 -10.67 -7.26
C THR A 38 -5.54 -10.38 -6.05
N ASP A 39 -4.34 -10.95 -5.96
CA ASP A 39 -3.39 -10.68 -4.87
C ASP A 39 -3.04 -9.20 -4.75
N VAL A 40 -2.97 -8.52 -5.90
CA VAL A 40 -2.71 -7.08 -5.99
C VAL A 40 -4.04 -6.31 -6.03
N GLN A 41 -4.78 -6.35 -7.13
CA GLN A 41 -5.95 -5.47 -7.34
C GLN A 41 -7.16 -5.88 -6.50
N GLY A 42 -7.35 -7.18 -6.25
CA GLY A 42 -8.43 -7.70 -5.41
C GLY A 42 -8.26 -7.27 -3.95
N THR A 43 -7.08 -7.51 -3.39
CA THR A 43 -6.72 -7.08 -2.02
C THR A 43 -6.81 -5.56 -1.87
N GLY A 44 -6.25 -4.81 -2.81
CA GLY A 44 -6.31 -3.34 -2.80
C GLY A 44 -7.73 -2.76 -2.93
N SER A 45 -8.70 -3.55 -3.41
CA SER A 45 -10.10 -3.13 -3.52
C SER A 45 -10.91 -3.37 -2.25
N VAL A 46 -10.62 -4.41 -1.47
CA VAL A 46 -11.46 -4.82 -0.31
C VAL A 46 -10.97 -4.30 1.03
N ILE A 47 -9.66 -4.12 1.18
CA ILE A 47 -9.04 -3.63 2.42
C ILE A 47 -9.24 -2.12 2.74
N PRO A 48 -9.47 -1.17 1.80
CA PRO A 48 -9.45 0.28 2.10
C PRO A 48 -10.37 0.74 3.23
N GLY A 49 -11.54 0.10 3.38
CA GLY A 49 -12.52 0.48 4.39
C GLY A 49 -12.01 0.30 5.82
N GLY A 50 -11.15 -0.70 6.05
CA GLY A 50 -10.59 -1.00 7.36
C GLY A 50 -9.69 0.13 7.88
N PRO A 51 -8.55 0.43 7.20
CA PRO A 51 -7.65 1.49 7.62
C PRO A 51 -8.31 2.87 7.71
N THR A 52 -9.24 3.19 6.80
CA THR A 52 -9.99 4.45 6.82
C THR A 52 -10.85 4.56 8.08
N ASN A 53 -11.64 3.51 8.39
CA ASN A 53 -12.46 3.50 9.60
C ASN A 53 -11.61 3.51 10.87
N ALA A 54 -10.49 2.77 10.87
CA ALA A 54 -9.55 2.77 11.97
C ALA A 54 -8.95 4.17 12.21
N ALA A 55 -8.52 4.86 11.17
CA ALA A 55 -7.99 6.22 11.28
C ALA A 55 -9.05 7.22 11.76
N GLN A 56 -10.30 7.11 11.28
CA GLN A 56 -11.41 7.92 11.77
C GLN A 56 -11.73 7.65 13.24
N ASN A 57 -11.73 6.39 13.67
CA ASN A 57 -11.98 6.04 15.07
C ASN A 57 -10.84 6.52 15.97
N ALA A 58 -9.59 6.33 15.56
CA ALA A 58 -8.42 6.84 16.27
C ALA A 58 -8.45 8.37 16.41
N SER A 59 -8.90 9.08 15.38
CA SER A 59 -9.10 10.54 15.42
C SER A 59 -10.16 10.94 16.45
N LYS A 60 -11.31 10.27 16.46
CA LYS A 60 -12.38 10.50 17.45
C LYS A 60 -11.91 10.25 18.89
N GLU A 61 -11.23 9.14 19.12
CA GLU A 61 -10.78 8.75 20.48
C GLU A 61 -9.63 9.60 20.99
N SER A 62 -8.69 9.98 20.12
CA SER A 62 -7.53 10.79 20.51
C SER A 62 -7.79 12.31 20.53
N GLY A 63 -8.91 12.76 19.97
CA GLY A 63 -9.20 14.18 19.77
C GLY A 63 -8.26 14.87 18.76
N ARG A 64 -7.50 14.10 17.99
CA ARG A 64 -6.58 14.60 16.96
C ARG A 64 -7.24 14.57 15.59
N PRO A 65 -6.90 15.49 14.68
CA PRO A 65 -7.45 15.48 13.34
C PRO A 65 -6.99 14.23 12.55
N PRO A 66 -7.80 13.72 11.59
CA PRO A 66 -7.47 12.53 10.80
C PRO A 66 -6.12 12.61 10.10
N TYR A 67 -5.76 13.82 9.65
CA TYR A 67 -4.49 14.11 9.02
C TYR A 67 -3.31 14.19 9.98
N ASP A 68 -3.43 13.94 11.29
CA ASP A 68 -2.29 13.84 12.24
C ASP A 68 -1.86 12.39 12.50
N HIS A 69 -2.60 11.43 11.97
CA HIS A 69 -2.31 10.02 12.13
C HIS A 69 -1.28 9.54 11.09
N HIS A 70 -0.62 8.42 11.43
CA HIS A 70 0.27 7.69 10.55
C HIS A 70 -0.22 6.24 10.45
N ILE A 71 -0.07 5.64 9.27
CA ILE A 71 -0.47 4.26 8.97
C ILE A 71 0.79 3.44 8.75
N LEU A 72 0.99 2.40 9.56
CA LEU A 72 2.08 1.42 9.40
C LEU A 72 1.52 0.09 8.89
N MET A 73 2.01 -0.36 7.74
CA MET A 73 1.70 -1.67 7.17
C MET A 73 2.82 -2.66 7.51
N ALA A 74 2.48 -3.78 8.15
CA ALA A 74 3.43 -4.83 8.48
C ALA A 74 3.41 -5.93 7.40
N GLY A 75 4.46 -5.97 6.58
CA GLY A 75 4.68 -6.89 5.46
C GLY A 75 5.06 -6.14 4.18
N GLU A 76 6.00 -6.68 3.40
CA GLU A 76 6.48 -6.09 2.12
C GLU A 76 5.84 -6.75 0.87
N GLY A 77 4.75 -7.51 1.05
CA GLY A 77 4.15 -8.31 -0.02
C GLY A 77 3.26 -7.52 -0.99
N SER A 78 2.82 -8.20 -2.05
CA SER A 78 1.82 -7.70 -3.02
C SER A 78 0.59 -7.09 -2.35
N ALA A 79 0.12 -7.71 -1.26
CA ALA A 79 -0.97 -7.22 -0.43
C ALA A 79 -0.67 -5.83 0.16
N ALA A 80 0.43 -5.65 0.90
CA ALA A 80 0.77 -4.37 1.52
C ALA A 80 0.92 -3.24 0.49
N VAL A 81 1.48 -3.59 -0.66
CA VAL A 81 1.68 -2.68 -1.79
C VAL A 81 0.35 -2.27 -2.42
N SER A 82 -0.55 -3.22 -2.62
CA SER A 82 -1.88 -2.91 -3.14
C SER A 82 -2.69 -2.03 -2.19
N VAL A 83 -2.56 -2.28 -0.89
CA VAL A 83 -3.25 -1.53 0.16
C VAL A 83 -2.68 -0.13 0.28
N GLY A 84 -1.37 0.06 0.14
CA GLY A 84 -0.69 1.34 0.33
C GLY A 84 -1.19 2.49 -0.55
N LYS A 85 -1.79 2.20 -1.72
CA LYS A 85 -2.43 3.23 -2.57
C LYS A 85 -3.68 3.85 -1.94
N GLN A 86 -4.31 3.18 -0.99
CA GLN A 86 -5.58 3.63 -0.40
C GLN A 86 -5.43 4.60 0.77
N PRO A 87 -4.49 4.39 1.72
CA PRO A 87 -4.08 5.43 2.67
C PRO A 87 -3.74 6.76 1.99
N MET A 88 -3.12 6.72 0.80
CA MET A 88 -2.86 7.93 0.00
C MET A 88 -4.15 8.69 -0.32
N SER A 89 -5.16 7.98 -0.86
CA SER A 89 -6.48 8.55 -1.14
C SER A 89 -7.16 9.07 0.13
N PHE A 90 -7.05 8.35 1.24
CA PHE A 90 -7.59 8.79 2.53
C PHE A 90 -7.02 10.15 2.94
N PHE A 91 -5.69 10.29 2.98
CA PHE A 91 -5.04 11.54 3.40
C PHE A 91 -5.28 12.69 2.42
N THR A 92 -5.24 12.42 1.11
CA THR A 92 -5.52 13.45 0.10
C THR A 92 -6.97 13.95 0.16
N CYS A 93 -7.94 13.07 0.46
CA CYS A 93 -9.32 13.49 0.75
C CYS A 93 -9.45 14.34 2.02
N GLN A 94 -8.49 14.31 2.95
CA GLN A 94 -8.41 15.20 4.11
C GLN A 94 -7.69 16.53 3.80
N GLY A 95 -7.30 16.76 2.55
CA GLY A 95 -6.68 18.00 2.09
C GLY A 95 -5.15 17.98 2.03
N LEU A 96 -4.51 16.82 2.26
CA LEU A 96 -3.05 16.70 2.10
C LEU A 96 -2.68 16.62 0.62
N SER A 97 -1.53 17.17 0.28
CA SER A 97 -0.86 16.87 -0.98
C SER A 97 -0.43 15.40 -1.04
N GLU A 98 -0.14 14.89 -2.23
CA GLU A 98 0.39 13.52 -2.35
C GLU A 98 1.70 13.35 -1.58
N ASP A 99 2.57 14.37 -1.55
CA ASP A 99 3.83 14.30 -0.81
C ASP A 99 3.59 14.21 0.70
N GLU A 100 2.71 15.04 1.25
CA GLU A 100 2.33 14.98 2.67
C GLU A 100 1.66 13.65 3.01
N ALA A 101 0.82 13.11 2.12
CA ALA A 101 0.19 11.81 2.30
C ALA A 101 1.23 10.67 2.35
N ARG A 102 2.26 10.71 1.49
CA ARG A 102 3.37 9.74 1.50
C ARG A 102 4.09 9.73 2.84
N GLU A 103 4.29 10.89 3.46
CA GLU A 103 4.94 10.99 4.78
C GLU A 103 4.14 10.36 5.93
N ARG A 104 2.86 10.03 5.70
CA ARG A 104 2.00 9.40 6.71
C ARG A 104 1.92 7.88 6.58
N ILE A 105 2.57 7.29 5.59
CA ILE A 105 2.43 5.87 5.26
C ILE A 105 3.79 5.19 5.38
N TYR A 106 3.84 4.16 6.21
CA TYR A 106 5.03 3.37 6.48
C TYR A 106 4.81 1.90 6.14
N ILE A 107 5.87 1.22 5.73
CA ILE A 107 5.89 -0.23 5.54
C ILE A 107 7.05 -0.81 6.34
N LYS A 108 6.80 -1.92 7.04
CA LYS A 108 7.82 -2.69 7.74
C LYS A 108 7.89 -4.11 7.17
N ASP A 109 9.07 -4.63 6.90
CA ASP A 109 9.30 -6.01 6.47
C ASP A 109 9.94 -6.86 7.60
N SER A 110 10.47 -8.03 7.24
CA SER A 110 11.20 -8.91 8.16
C SER A 110 12.57 -8.37 8.56
N LYS A 111 13.12 -7.41 7.81
CA LYS A 111 14.42 -6.77 8.04
C LYS A 111 14.31 -5.43 8.77
N GLY A 112 13.12 -4.84 8.86
CA GLY A 112 12.88 -3.59 9.57
C GLY A 112 11.92 -2.66 8.84
N LEU A 113 11.99 -1.36 9.15
CA LEU A 113 11.26 -0.35 8.39
C LEU A 113 11.82 -0.32 6.95
N VAL A 114 10.94 -0.30 5.95
CA VAL A 114 11.34 -0.13 4.56
C VAL A 114 11.79 1.30 4.37
N THR A 115 13.02 1.49 3.88
CA THR A 115 13.59 2.82 3.65
C THR A 115 13.99 2.98 2.19
N LYS A 116 14.25 4.21 1.74
CA LYS A 116 14.75 4.48 0.38
C LYS A 116 15.92 3.61 -0.05
N HIS A 117 16.76 3.12 0.88
CA HIS A 117 17.94 2.31 0.55
C HIS A 117 17.62 0.84 0.26
N GLN A 118 16.45 0.34 0.67
CA GLN A 118 15.94 -1.00 0.31
C GLN A 118 15.17 -0.91 -1.01
N TRP A 119 15.85 -0.44 -2.05
CA TRP A 119 15.36 -0.27 -3.42
C TRP A 119 14.83 -1.59 -3.98
N SER A 120 13.54 -1.88 -3.78
CA SER A 120 12.86 -3.07 -4.28
C SER A 120 11.86 -2.74 -5.39
N ILE A 121 11.33 -3.79 -6.04
CA ILE A 121 10.37 -3.73 -7.16
C ILE A 121 9.12 -2.90 -6.83
N LEU A 122 8.83 -2.73 -5.54
CA LEU A 122 7.68 -2.01 -5.01
C LEU A 122 7.72 -0.52 -5.35
N ASP A 123 8.92 0.07 -5.45
CA ASP A 123 9.08 1.51 -5.65
C ASP A 123 8.62 1.96 -7.06
N ARG A 124 8.83 1.10 -8.08
CA ARG A 124 8.42 1.39 -9.47
C ARG A 124 6.90 1.36 -9.68
N GLU A 125 6.20 0.49 -8.98
CA GLU A 125 4.75 0.25 -9.17
C GLU A 125 3.88 1.13 -8.25
N LEU A 126 4.45 1.63 -7.15
CA LEU A 126 3.74 2.45 -6.18
C LEU A 126 3.99 3.94 -6.35
N LYS A 127 5.20 4.37 -6.74
CA LYS A 127 5.65 5.78 -6.55
C LYS A 127 5.39 6.27 -5.10
N ILE A 128 5.34 5.35 -4.14
CA ILE A 128 5.24 5.67 -2.72
C ILE A 128 6.66 5.64 -2.20
N THR A 129 7.29 6.80 -2.16
CA THR A 129 8.59 6.95 -1.52
C THR A 129 8.41 6.76 -0.02
N ILE A 130 8.88 5.62 0.50
CA ILE A 130 8.90 5.36 1.93
C ILE A 130 10.10 6.12 2.51
N GLN A 131 9.87 6.88 3.59
CA GLN A 131 10.80 7.88 4.11
C GLN A 131 12.24 7.38 4.33
N GLN A 132 13.18 8.34 4.35
CA GLN A 132 14.53 8.09 4.83
C GLN A 132 14.51 7.68 6.29
N ASP A 133 15.45 6.83 6.68
CA ASP A 133 15.70 6.46 8.06
C ASP A 133 16.18 7.68 8.86
N THR A 134 15.25 8.47 9.36
CA THR A 134 15.49 9.48 10.38
C THR A 134 15.19 8.81 11.71
N LYS A 135 16.23 8.45 12.47
CA LYS A 135 16.12 7.96 13.86
C LYS A 135 15.17 8.79 14.75
N SER A 136 14.85 10.02 14.37
CA SER A 136 13.85 10.88 15.02
C SER A 136 12.40 10.41 14.87
N ASP A 137 11.99 9.82 13.75
CA ASP A 137 10.56 9.58 13.45
C ASP A 137 10.03 8.29 14.06
N ILE A 138 10.86 7.23 14.11
CA ILE A 138 10.55 6.03 14.91
C ILE A 138 10.55 6.37 16.42
N SER A 139 11.48 7.22 16.87
CA SER A 139 11.55 7.63 18.29
C SER A 139 10.33 8.45 18.74
N ARG A 140 9.60 9.10 17.83
CA ARG A 140 8.33 9.79 18.13
C ARG A 140 7.17 8.83 18.36
N CYS A 141 7.18 7.68 17.68
CA CYS A 141 6.19 6.63 17.87
C CYS A 141 6.43 5.87 19.18
N ASP A 142 7.71 5.63 19.52
CA ASP A 142 8.12 4.93 20.75
C ASP A 142 7.99 5.79 22.02
N LYS A 143 8.11 7.12 21.93
CA LYS A 143 8.04 8.02 23.11
C LYS A 143 6.61 8.37 23.58
N ARG A 144 5.56 7.93 22.87
CA ARG A 144 4.16 8.22 23.22
C ARG A 144 3.41 7.03 23.83
N SER A 145 4.07 5.90 24.02
CA SER A 145 3.53 4.72 24.74
C SER A 145 3.83 4.73 26.25
N GLY A 146 4.49 5.78 26.76
CA GLY A 146 4.61 6.04 28.20
C GLY A 146 3.62 7.11 28.62
N THR A 147 2.79 6.82 29.62
CA THR A 147 1.75 7.65 30.27
C THR A 147 0.39 7.75 29.58
N ALA A 148 -0.47 6.75 29.86
CA ALA A 148 -1.62 6.90 30.76
C ALA A 148 -1.99 5.52 31.33
#